data_AF-M5GEN7-F1
#
_entry.id   AF-M5GEN7-F1
#
_cell.length_a   1.000
_cell.length_b   1.000
_cell.length_c   1.000
_cell.angle_alpha   90.00
_cell.angle_beta   90.00
_cell.angle_gamma   90.00
#
_symmetry.space_group_name_H-M   'P 1'
#
loop_
_entity.id
_entity.type
_entity.pdbx_description
1 polymer ?
#
loop_
_entity_poly.entity_id
_entity_poly.type
_entity_poly.pdbx_seq_one_letter_code
_entity_poly.pdbx_strand_id
1 'polypeptide(L)'
;MSTVVPLLFHGTAASIMLWAYNSLSLSPMHPLIMARKGGHWGFLTIQGLVFASITIWLGLICDLLPSFAVAKTGKRYFQMISIALACTISCIYWGLILTAPHLILPRLPVGDNSFGFIPGETTGELVVVYIPLHLDLALHAVPGISMALDFLLFEKKYTWHEMWMQAPGMVLLFVFWYGGLTEYLGELNDGIFPYPFLTVNPLPIRVAIYCGAGTLAYLSFLFLNAIHPGGKAVMAKVGMMHDDTTSVDNKQKTK
;
A
#
# COMPACT_ATOMS: atom_id res chain seq x y z
N MET A 1 -11.51 25.42 -4.32
CA MET A 1 -10.28 25.40 -3.49
C MET A 1 -9.13 25.80 -4.39
N SER A 2 -8.19 26.62 -3.93
CA SER A 2 -6.99 26.98 -4.69
C SER A 2 -6.24 25.70 -5.08
N THR A 3 -5.94 25.50 -6.36
CA THR A 3 -5.20 24.33 -6.89
C THR A 3 -3.78 24.22 -6.36
N VAL A 4 -3.24 25.27 -5.72
CA VAL A 4 -1.87 25.32 -5.20
C VAL A 4 -1.60 24.27 -4.12
N VAL A 5 -2.52 24.04 -3.19
CA VAL A 5 -2.31 23.06 -2.09
C VAL A 5 -2.20 21.62 -2.60
N PRO A 6 -3.18 21.08 -3.36
CA PRO A 6 -3.06 19.73 -3.92
C PRO A 6 -1.88 19.63 -4.89
N LEU A 7 -1.58 20.68 -5.67
CA LEU A 7 -0.43 20.70 -6.58
C LEU A 7 0.91 20.51 -5.83
N LEU A 8 1.12 21.27 -4.74
CA LEU A 8 2.32 21.16 -3.92
C LEU A 8 2.41 19.79 -3.24
N PHE A 9 1.27 19.28 -2.75
CA PHE A 9 1.20 17.97 -2.12
C PHE A 9 1.58 16.86 -3.11
N HIS A 10 0.91 16.76 -4.26
CA HIS A 10 1.18 15.73 -5.25
C HIS A 10 2.59 15.87 -5.83
N GLY A 11 3.06 17.10 -6.09
CA GLY A 11 4.41 17.34 -6.60
C GLY A 11 5.50 16.88 -5.63
N THR A 12 5.35 17.16 -4.33
CA THR A 12 6.28 16.73 -3.29
C THR A 12 6.26 15.22 -3.12
N ALA A 13 5.07 14.61 -2.99
CA ALA A 13 4.93 13.18 -2.83
C ALA A 13 5.48 12.41 -4.06
N ALA A 14 5.17 12.86 -5.27
CA ALA A 14 5.71 12.28 -6.51
C ALA A 14 7.23 12.31 -6.55
N SER A 15 7.82 13.44 -6.14
CA SER A 15 9.27 13.64 -6.14
C SER A 15 9.97 12.72 -5.13
N ILE A 16 9.41 12.56 -3.93
CA ILE A 16 9.97 11.65 -2.91
C ILE A 16 9.86 10.19 -3.37
N MET A 17 8.72 9.76 -3.90
CA MET A 17 8.54 8.38 -4.37
C MET A 17 9.45 8.05 -5.57
N LEU A 18 9.60 8.99 -6.51
CA LEU A 18 10.53 8.86 -7.63
C LEU A 18 11.99 8.79 -7.15
N TRP A 19 12.36 9.66 -6.19
CA TRP A 19 13.68 9.61 -5.57
C TRP A 19 13.92 8.27 -4.88
N ALA A 20 12.95 7.74 -4.14
CA ALA A 20 13.06 6.46 -3.45
C ALA A 20 13.32 5.30 -4.42
N TYR A 21 12.59 5.25 -5.54
CA TYR A 21 12.78 4.25 -6.59
C TYR A 21 14.17 4.34 -7.23
N ASN A 22 14.62 5.56 -7.56
CA ASN A 22 15.96 5.77 -8.13
C ASN A 22 17.10 5.54 -7.13
N SER A 23 16.77 5.51 -5.83
CA SER A 23 17.73 5.34 -4.73
C SER A 23 17.78 3.91 -4.20
N LEU A 24 17.16 2.94 -4.87
CA LEU A 24 17.22 1.52 -4.47
C LEU A 24 18.65 0.97 -4.48
N SER A 25 19.58 1.59 -5.22
CA SER A 25 21.01 1.26 -5.20
C SER A 25 21.72 1.63 -3.90
N LEU A 26 21.12 2.51 -3.07
CA LEU A 26 21.65 2.85 -1.75
C LEU A 26 21.40 1.75 -0.70
N SER A 27 20.57 0.76 -1.02
CA SER A 27 20.36 -0.39 -0.15
C SER A 27 21.60 -1.28 -0.13
N PRO A 28 22.12 -1.68 1.04
CA PRO A 28 23.21 -2.66 1.13
C PRO A 28 22.85 -4.01 0.46
N MET A 29 21.56 -4.31 0.34
CA MET A 29 21.05 -5.52 -0.29
C MET A 29 20.95 -5.42 -1.81
N HIS A 30 21.20 -4.25 -2.41
CA HIS A 30 20.95 -4.02 -3.83
C HIS A 30 21.60 -5.06 -4.74
N PRO A 31 22.91 -5.39 -4.62
CA PRO A 31 23.51 -6.32 -5.57
C PRO A 31 23.03 -7.76 -5.38
N LEU A 32 22.71 -8.16 -4.14
CA LEU A 32 22.12 -9.47 -3.84
C LEU A 32 20.71 -9.61 -4.40
N ILE A 33 19.92 -8.53 -4.32
CA ILE A 33 18.58 -8.48 -4.91
C ILE A 33 18.69 -8.55 -6.43
N MET A 34 19.57 -7.76 -7.05
CA MET A 34 19.74 -7.71 -8.50
C MET A 34 20.34 -8.98 -9.12
N ALA A 35 21.07 -9.78 -8.34
CA ALA A 35 21.57 -11.08 -8.76
C ALA A 35 20.44 -12.12 -8.97
N ARG A 36 19.26 -11.90 -8.38
CA ARG A 36 18.11 -12.82 -8.45
C ARG A 36 17.18 -12.47 -9.59
N LYS A 37 16.47 -13.47 -10.11
CA LYS A 37 15.41 -13.26 -11.11
C LYS A 37 14.33 -12.35 -10.53
N GLY A 38 13.92 -11.36 -11.33
CA GLY A 38 12.96 -10.32 -10.94
C GLY A 38 13.58 -9.12 -10.23
N GLY A 39 14.79 -9.21 -9.67
CA GLY A 39 15.42 -8.10 -8.96
C GLY A 39 14.50 -7.47 -7.91
N HIS A 40 14.47 -6.13 -7.87
CA HIS A 40 13.59 -5.37 -6.98
C HIS A 40 12.09 -5.59 -7.24
N TRP A 41 11.69 -6.02 -8.45
CA TRP A 41 10.28 -6.25 -8.78
C TRP A 41 9.64 -7.43 -8.05
N GLY A 42 10.45 -8.31 -7.47
CA GLY A 42 9.96 -9.36 -6.57
C GLY A 42 9.31 -8.82 -5.29
N PHE A 43 9.63 -7.58 -4.88
CA PHE A 43 9.17 -7.03 -3.60
C PHE A 43 7.82 -6.31 -3.73
N LEU A 44 6.87 -6.68 -2.87
CA LEU A 44 5.58 -5.99 -2.74
C LEU A 44 5.74 -4.47 -2.55
N THR A 45 6.74 -4.04 -1.75
CA THR A 45 7.02 -2.62 -1.51
C THR A 45 7.26 -1.87 -2.81
N ILE A 46 7.99 -2.45 -3.76
CA ILE A 46 8.35 -1.79 -5.02
C ILE A 46 7.13 -1.71 -5.95
N GLN A 47 6.34 -2.77 -6.03
CA GLN A 47 5.08 -2.72 -6.77
C GLN A 47 4.11 -1.69 -6.17
N GLY A 48 3.94 -1.69 -4.85
CA GLY A 48 3.11 -0.71 -4.14
C GLY A 48 3.58 0.73 -4.34
N LEU A 49 4.90 0.98 -4.30
CA LEU A 49 5.50 2.28 -4.60
C LEU A 49 5.16 2.74 -6.03
N VAL A 50 5.21 1.85 -7.02
CA VAL A 50 4.86 2.17 -8.41
C VAL A 50 3.38 2.53 -8.53
N PHE A 51 2.47 1.74 -7.95
CA PHE A 51 1.03 2.03 -7.95
C PHE A 51 0.71 3.37 -7.26
N ALA A 52 1.31 3.62 -6.09
CA ALA A 52 1.17 4.90 -5.38
C ALA A 52 1.72 6.06 -6.22
N SER A 53 2.88 5.88 -6.84
CA SER A 53 3.49 6.88 -7.72
C SER A 53 2.58 7.22 -8.89
N ILE A 54 2.05 6.23 -9.60
CA ILE A 54 1.10 6.44 -10.70
C ILE A 54 -0.11 7.23 -10.22
N THR A 55 -0.68 6.87 -9.06
CA THR A 55 -1.84 7.57 -8.50
C THR A 55 -1.55 9.04 -8.20
N ILE A 56 -0.42 9.33 -7.55
CA ILE A 56 -0.01 10.69 -7.20
C ILE A 56 0.32 11.50 -8.46
N TRP A 57 0.97 10.90 -9.47
CA TRP A 57 1.21 11.55 -10.76
C TRP A 57 -0.09 11.86 -11.50
N LEU A 58 -1.08 10.96 -11.48
CA LEU A 58 -2.41 11.24 -12.02
C LEU A 58 -3.12 12.37 -11.25
N GLY A 59 -2.93 12.44 -9.92
CA GLY A 59 -3.34 13.58 -9.09
C GLY A 59 -2.71 14.89 -9.54
N LEU A 60 -1.39 14.91 -9.74
CA LEU A 60 -0.67 16.08 -10.22
C LEU A 60 -1.15 16.53 -11.60
N ILE A 61 -1.41 15.59 -12.52
CA ILE A 61 -2.00 15.87 -13.83
C ILE A 61 -3.39 16.48 -13.67
N CYS A 62 -4.21 15.98 -12.75
CA CYS A 62 -5.56 16.53 -12.50
C CYS A 62 -5.51 17.96 -11.92
N ASP A 63 -4.46 18.31 -11.16
CA ASP A 63 -4.29 19.67 -10.64
C ASP A 63 -3.88 20.65 -11.74
N LEU A 64 -3.01 20.23 -12.65
CA LEU A 64 -2.55 21.03 -13.79
C LEU A 64 -3.60 21.12 -14.90
N LEU A 65 -4.33 20.03 -15.14
CA LEU A 65 -5.30 19.86 -16.22
C LEU A 65 -6.66 19.42 -15.64
N PRO A 66 -7.39 20.30 -14.92
CA PRO A 66 -8.61 19.93 -14.21
C PRO A 66 -9.76 19.48 -15.12
N SER A 67 -9.69 19.72 -16.43
CA SER A 67 -10.69 19.26 -17.40
C SER A 67 -10.42 17.86 -17.94
N PHE A 68 -9.29 17.23 -17.60
CA PHE A 68 -8.91 15.93 -18.16
C PHE A 68 -9.61 14.76 -17.44
N ALA A 69 -10.83 14.43 -17.89
CA ALA A 69 -11.68 13.42 -17.26
C ALA A 69 -11.04 12.02 -17.19
N VAL A 70 -10.27 11.63 -18.20
CA VAL A 70 -9.59 10.32 -18.23
C VAL A 70 -8.60 10.18 -17.08
N ALA A 71 -7.82 11.22 -16.78
CA ALA A 71 -6.89 11.20 -15.64
C ALA A 71 -7.63 11.09 -14.30
N LYS A 72 -8.78 11.75 -14.13
CA LYS A 72 -9.60 11.64 -12.90
C LYS A 72 -10.15 10.23 -12.72
N THR A 73 -10.71 9.65 -13.77
CA THR A 73 -11.22 8.27 -13.73
C THR A 73 -10.09 7.27 -13.48
N GLY A 74 -8.94 7.45 -14.15
CA GLY A 74 -7.76 6.64 -13.92
C GLY A 74 -7.28 6.73 -12.47
N LYS A 75 -7.10 7.95 -11.94
CA LYS A 75 -6.70 8.20 -10.55
C LYS A 75 -7.62 7.46 -9.60
N ARG A 76 -8.94 7.53 -9.81
CA ARG A 76 -9.94 6.90 -8.95
C ARG A 76 -9.76 5.38 -8.80
N TYR A 77 -9.51 4.68 -9.91
CA TYR A 77 -9.28 3.23 -9.88
C TYR A 77 -7.91 2.87 -9.32
N PHE A 78 -6.85 3.58 -9.74
CA PHE A 78 -5.50 3.36 -9.23
C PHE A 78 -5.40 3.67 -7.72
N GLN A 79 -6.11 4.67 -7.24
CA GLN A 79 -6.17 5.03 -5.83
C GLN A 79 -6.79 3.92 -4.97
N MET A 80 -7.81 3.23 -5.46
CA MET A 80 -8.47 2.15 -4.72
C MET A 80 -7.46 1.05 -4.36
N ILE A 81 -6.67 0.61 -5.34
CA ILE A 81 -5.62 -0.40 -5.11
C ILE A 81 -4.42 0.18 -4.37
N SER A 82 -4.02 1.42 -4.67
CA SER A 82 -2.83 2.04 -4.07
C SER A 82 -3.01 2.30 -2.58
N ILE A 83 -4.19 2.72 -2.13
CA ILE A 83 -4.50 2.83 -0.69
C ILE A 83 -4.36 1.46 -0.02
N ALA A 84 -5.03 0.45 -0.59
CA ALA A 84 -5.05 -0.89 -0.03
C ALA A 84 -3.62 -1.46 0.10
N LEU A 85 -2.79 -1.30 -0.93
CA LEU A 85 -1.40 -1.76 -0.93
C LEU A 85 -0.50 -0.93 -0.01
N ALA A 86 -0.49 0.39 -0.17
CA ALA A 86 0.46 1.26 0.54
C ALA A 86 0.25 1.18 2.05
N CYS A 87 -1.01 1.21 2.53
CA CYS A 87 -1.29 1.03 3.96
C CYS A 87 -0.90 -0.37 4.46
N THR A 88 -1.16 -1.42 3.68
CA THR A 88 -0.79 -2.80 4.04
C THR A 88 0.72 -2.96 4.15
N ILE A 89 1.46 -2.43 3.17
CA ILE A 89 2.92 -2.46 3.15
C ILE A 89 3.47 -1.75 4.39
N SER A 90 3.02 -0.53 4.69
CA SER A 90 3.47 0.20 5.89
C SER A 90 3.17 -0.56 7.18
N CYS A 91 1.95 -1.09 7.32
CA CYS A 91 1.51 -1.82 8.51
C CYS A 91 2.27 -3.12 8.72
N ILE A 92 2.43 -3.95 7.68
CA ILE A 92 3.16 -5.21 7.76
C ILE A 92 4.64 -4.94 8.01
N TYR A 93 5.25 -4.03 7.24
CA TYR A 93 6.68 -3.76 7.31
C TYR A 93 7.08 -3.26 8.71
N TRP A 94 6.50 -2.16 9.20
CA TRP A 94 6.84 -1.66 10.54
C TRP A 94 6.33 -2.55 11.67
N GLY A 95 5.18 -3.22 11.49
CA GLY A 95 4.73 -4.24 12.43
C GLY A 95 5.77 -5.33 12.63
N LEU A 96 6.33 -5.87 11.54
CA LEU A 96 7.38 -6.88 11.61
C LEU A 96 8.73 -6.32 12.07
N ILE A 97 9.13 -5.11 11.66
CA ILE A 97 10.36 -4.48 12.16
C ILE A 97 10.33 -4.37 13.69
N LEU A 98 9.20 -3.98 14.26
CA LEU A 98 9.05 -3.78 15.71
C LEU A 98 8.94 -5.09 16.50
N THR A 99 8.35 -6.14 15.91
CA THR A 99 8.01 -7.38 16.65
C THR A 99 8.87 -8.58 16.29
N ALA A 100 9.29 -8.70 15.02
CA ALA A 100 10.02 -9.84 14.49
C ALA A 100 10.88 -9.43 13.27
N PRO A 101 11.91 -8.57 13.44
CA PRO A 101 12.65 -7.99 12.32
C PRO A 101 13.34 -9.03 11.44
N HIS A 102 13.69 -10.18 12.02
CA HIS A 102 14.30 -11.30 11.31
C HIS A 102 13.37 -12.01 10.29
N LEU A 103 12.06 -11.74 10.35
CA LEU A 103 11.10 -12.26 9.38
C LEU A 103 11.05 -11.40 8.12
N ILE A 104 11.35 -10.10 8.22
CA ILE A 104 11.23 -9.15 7.10
C ILE A 104 12.60 -8.71 6.55
N LEU A 105 13.62 -8.62 7.39
CA LEU A 105 14.96 -8.22 7.00
C LEU A 105 15.88 -9.44 6.80
N PRO A 106 16.73 -9.43 5.76
CA PRO A 106 17.71 -10.48 5.53
C PRO A 106 18.80 -10.45 6.61
N ARG A 107 19.43 -11.60 6.81
CA ARG A 107 20.60 -11.76 7.68
C ARG A 107 21.85 -12.00 6.83
N LEU A 108 22.93 -11.29 7.12
CA LEU A 108 24.23 -11.48 6.46
C LEU A 108 25.32 -11.82 7.49
N PRO A 109 26.38 -12.56 7.10
CA PRO A 109 27.53 -12.82 7.97
C PRO A 109 28.22 -11.52 8.43
N VAL A 110 28.62 -11.48 9.69
CA VAL A 110 29.47 -10.42 10.25
C VAL A 110 30.88 -10.61 9.71
N GLY A 111 31.40 -9.56 9.07
CA GLY A 111 32.86 -9.43 8.90
C GLY A 111 33.42 -9.52 7.50
N ASP A 112 32.63 -9.50 6.42
CA ASP A 112 33.23 -9.18 5.12
C ASP A 112 32.29 -8.42 4.19
N ASN A 113 32.84 -7.44 3.49
CA ASN A 113 32.17 -6.71 2.41
C ASN A 113 32.08 -7.59 1.15
N SER A 114 32.03 -8.91 1.32
CA SER A 114 32.16 -9.94 0.28
C SER A 114 30.80 -10.58 0.02
N PHE A 115 30.34 -10.40 -1.21
CA PHE A 115 29.14 -10.95 -1.83
C PHE A 115 29.17 -12.49 -1.99
N GLY A 116 29.37 -13.22 -0.90
CA GLY A 116 29.43 -14.69 -0.91
C GLY A 116 28.45 -15.29 0.09
N PHE A 117 27.16 -15.42 -0.28
CA PHE A 117 26.30 -16.37 0.41
C PHE A 117 26.57 -17.76 -0.17
N ILE A 118 27.31 -18.60 0.58
CA ILE A 118 27.45 -20.03 0.29
C ILE A 118 26.41 -20.77 1.14
N PRO A 119 25.42 -21.46 0.55
CA PRO A 119 24.49 -22.29 1.32
C PRO A 119 25.26 -23.41 2.04
N GLY A 120 25.22 -23.44 3.37
CA GLY A 120 25.77 -24.52 4.21
C GLY A 120 26.89 -24.13 5.17
N GLU A 121 27.46 -22.92 5.06
CA GLU A 121 28.52 -22.45 5.96
C GLU A 121 27.91 -21.67 7.14
N THR A 122 27.92 -22.28 8.34
CA THR A 122 27.22 -21.80 9.56
C THR A 122 28.19 -21.35 10.66
N THR A 123 29.36 -20.83 10.30
CA THR A 123 30.41 -20.50 11.26
C THR A 123 30.51 -19.01 11.61
N GLY A 124 29.70 -18.13 11.00
CA GLY A 124 29.70 -16.68 11.27
C GLY A 124 28.47 -16.18 12.03
N GLU A 125 28.66 -15.19 12.89
CA GLU A 125 27.55 -14.43 13.49
C GLU A 125 26.74 -13.76 12.36
N LEU A 126 25.42 -13.90 12.36
CA LEU A 126 24.54 -13.35 11.33
C LEU A 126 23.84 -12.09 11.86
N VAL A 127 24.04 -10.95 11.20
CA VAL A 127 23.42 -9.67 11.58
C VAL A 127 22.31 -9.28 10.61
N VAL A 128 21.25 -8.70 11.19
CA VAL A 128 20.11 -8.16 10.44
C VAL A 128 20.52 -6.87 9.74
N VAL A 129 20.28 -6.78 8.43
CA VAL A 129 20.66 -5.62 7.61
C VAL A 129 19.49 -4.66 7.46
N TYR A 130 19.70 -3.43 7.90
CA TYR A 130 18.73 -2.33 7.75
C TYR A 130 19.09 -1.46 6.55
N ILE A 131 18.06 -0.96 5.87
CA ILE A 131 18.23 0.11 4.87
C ILE A 131 18.37 1.47 5.58
N PRO A 132 19.03 2.47 4.96
CA PRO A 132 19.12 3.80 5.54
C PRO A 132 17.74 4.39 5.85
N LEU A 133 17.57 4.98 7.03
CA LEU A 133 16.26 5.44 7.54
C LEU A 133 15.50 6.35 6.55
N HIS A 134 16.21 7.25 5.86
CA HIS A 134 15.59 8.15 4.88
C HIS A 134 15.04 7.39 3.67
N LEU A 135 15.74 6.35 3.20
CA LEU A 135 15.25 5.46 2.16
C LEU A 135 14.07 4.62 2.69
N ASP A 136 14.14 4.15 3.93
CA ASP A 136 13.07 3.37 4.56
C ASP A 136 11.76 4.17 4.62
N LEU A 137 11.82 5.38 5.15
CA LEU A 137 10.67 6.28 5.23
C LEU A 137 10.09 6.57 3.84
N ALA A 138 10.94 6.77 2.84
CA ALA A 138 10.49 7.07 1.49
C ALA A 138 9.86 5.86 0.77
N LEU A 139 10.31 4.63 1.08
CA LEU A 139 9.76 3.40 0.51
C LEU A 139 8.48 2.92 1.22
N HIS A 140 8.40 3.06 2.55
CA HIS A 140 7.35 2.44 3.34
C HIS A 140 6.36 3.45 3.93
N ALA A 141 6.81 4.60 4.45
CA ALA A 141 5.93 5.55 5.13
C ALA A 141 5.28 6.53 4.14
N VAL A 142 6.07 7.13 3.24
CA VAL A 142 5.60 8.18 2.33
C VAL A 142 4.48 7.70 1.41
N PRO A 143 4.53 6.51 0.78
CA PRO A 143 3.42 5.98 0.00
C PRO A 143 2.14 5.83 0.82
N GLY A 144 2.21 5.21 2.00
CA GLY A 144 1.04 4.98 2.86
C GLY A 144 0.40 6.29 3.33
N ILE A 145 1.22 7.22 3.85
CA ILE A 145 0.76 8.52 4.34
C ILE A 145 0.19 9.36 3.21
N SER A 146 0.89 9.44 2.07
CA SER A 146 0.44 10.26 0.95
C SER A 146 -0.86 9.71 0.35
N MET A 147 -1.00 8.39 0.24
CA MET A 147 -2.24 7.79 -0.26
C MET A 147 -3.42 8.03 0.69
N ALA A 148 -3.21 7.92 2.00
CA ALA A 148 -4.25 8.21 2.99
C ALA A 148 -4.65 9.69 2.98
N LEU A 149 -3.69 10.61 2.96
CA LEU A 149 -3.96 12.05 2.93
C LEU A 149 -4.60 12.50 1.62
N ASP A 150 -4.12 12.00 0.47
CA ASP A 150 -4.72 12.29 -0.84
C ASP A 150 -6.22 11.94 -0.84
N PHE A 151 -6.52 10.74 -0.36
CA PHE A 151 -7.89 10.27 -0.27
C PHE A 151 -8.74 11.12 0.68
N LEU A 152 -8.26 11.36 1.91
CA LEU A 152 -9.03 12.04 2.94
C LEU A 152 -9.24 13.54 2.68
N LEU A 153 -8.31 14.18 1.96
CA LEU A 153 -8.30 15.64 1.78
C LEU A 153 -8.78 16.10 0.40
N PHE A 154 -8.49 15.33 -0.67
CA PHE A 154 -8.70 15.80 -2.04
C PHE A 154 -9.73 14.98 -2.82
N GLU A 155 -10.10 13.79 -2.33
CA GLU A 155 -10.96 12.88 -3.08
C GLU A 155 -12.37 12.74 -2.50
N LYS A 156 -13.22 12.09 -3.29
CA LYS A 156 -14.59 11.76 -2.86
C LYS A 156 -14.59 10.42 -2.13
N LYS A 157 -15.50 10.26 -1.18
CA LYS A 157 -15.74 8.96 -0.54
C LYS A 157 -16.12 7.90 -1.59
N TYR A 158 -15.65 6.67 -1.42
CA TYR A 158 -16.11 5.52 -2.21
C TYR A 158 -17.53 5.12 -1.82
N THR A 159 -18.33 4.88 -2.86
CA THR A 159 -19.72 4.42 -2.78
C THR A 159 -19.80 2.99 -2.29
N TRP A 160 -21.00 2.57 -1.87
CA TRP A 160 -21.26 1.19 -1.44
C TRP A 160 -20.87 0.16 -2.52
N HIS A 161 -21.22 0.41 -3.78
CA HIS A 161 -20.89 -0.49 -4.88
C HIS A 161 -19.37 -0.59 -5.10
N GLU A 162 -18.64 0.53 -5.07
CA GLU A 162 -17.18 0.53 -5.16
C GLU A 162 -16.55 -0.29 -4.02
N MET A 163 -17.08 -0.18 -2.79
CA MET A 163 -16.54 -0.90 -1.62
C MET A 163 -16.81 -2.41 -1.60
N TRP A 164 -17.99 -2.85 -2.04
CA TRP A 164 -18.41 -4.25 -1.89
C TRP A 164 -18.29 -5.08 -3.16
N MET A 165 -18.21 -4.44 -4.32
CA MET A 165 -18.04 -5.15 -5.60
C MET A 165 -16.63 -4.93 -6.16
N GLN A 166 -16.19 -3.68 -6.27
CA GLN A 166 -14.95 -3.36 -6.99
C GLN A 166 -13.71 -3.60 -6.12
N ALA A 167 -13.69 -3.09 -4.89
CA ALA A 167 -12.53 -3.22 -4.01
C ALA A 167 -12.16 -4.69 -3.71
N PRO A 168 -13.09 -5.61 -3.37
CA PRO A 168 -12.75 -7.02 -3.19
C PRO A 168 -12.21 -7.65 -4.48
N GLY A 169 -12.81 -7.32 -5.63
CA GLY A 169 -12.33 -7.80 -6.94
C GLY A 169 -10.90 -7.36 -7.23
N MET A 170 -10.57 -6.09 -6.97
CA MET A 170 -9.22 -5.54 -7.16
C MET A 170 -8.21 -6.16 -6.19
N VAL A 171 -8.59 -6.35 -4.91
CA VAL A 171 -7.73 -7.01 -3.92
C VAL A 171 -7.47 -8.46 -4.31
N LEU A 172 -8.50 -9.21 -4.71
CA LEU A 172 -8.34 -10.59 -5.16
C LEU A 172 -7.43 -10.67 -6.39
N LEU A 173 -7.66 -9.82 -7.39
CA LEU A 173 -6.81 -9.75 -8.58
C LEU A 173 -5.35 -9.52 -8.21
N PHE A 174 -5.09 -8.60 -7.27
CA PHE A 174 -3.74 -8.31 -6.84
C PHE A 174 -3.12 -9.43 -5.99
N VAL A 175 -3.90 -10.08 -5.12
CA VAL A 175 -3.44 -11.26 -4.36
C VAL A 175 -3.01 -12.38 -5.30
N PHE A 176 -3.81 -12.67 -6.34
CA PHE A 176 -3.44 -13.65 -7.36
C PHE A 176 -2.23 -13.21 -8.17
N TRP A 177 -2.18 -11.94 -8.59
CA TRP A 177 -1.05 -11.39 -9.34
C TRP A 177 0.26 -11.45 -8.55
N TYR A 178 0.30 -10.83 -7.37
CA TYR A 178 1.51 -10.73 -6.56
C TYR A 178 1.89 -12.08 -5.97
N GLY A 179 0.93 -12.84 -5.45
CA GLY A 179 1.16 -14.19 -4.93
C GLY A 179 1.71 -15.11 -6.01
N GLY A 180 1.07 -15.14 -7.19
CA GLY A 180 1.54 -15.94 -8.33
C GLY A 180 2.93 -15.53 -8.83
N LEU A 181 3.18 -14.23 -8.98
CA LEU A 181 4.51 -13.72 -9.35
C LEU A 181 5.56 -14.08 -8.30
N THR A 182 5.22 -13.98 -7.01
CA THR A 182 6.14 -14.29 -5.90
C THR A 182 6.49 -15.77 -5.86
N GLU A 183 5.51 -16.66 -6.06
CA GLU A 183 5.75 -18.11 -6.17
C GLU A 183 6.60 -18.45 -7.40
N TYR A 184 6.26 -17.86 -8.56
CA TYR A 184 7.03 -18.06 -9.79
C TYR A 184 8.49 -17.62 -9.65
N LEU A 185 8.73 -16.42 -9.10
CA LEU A 185 10.08 -15.95 -8.84
C LEU A 185 10.78 -16.77 -7.76
N GLY A 186 10.07 -17.27 -6.75
CA GLY A 186 10.62 -18.16 -5.74
C GLY A 186 11.13 -19.46 -6.35
N GLU A 187 10.37 -20.06 -7.26
CA GLU A 187 10.78 -21.26 -8.02
C GLU A 187 12.04 -21.01 -8.86
N LEU A 188 12.11 -19.86 -9.55
CA LEU A 188 13.27 -19.49 -10.36
C LEU A 188 14.52 -19.12 -9.55
N ASN A 189 14.38 -18.92 -8.24
CA ASN A 189 15.45 -18.51 -7.33
C ASN A 189 15.71 -19.59 -6.25
N ASP A 190 15.55 -20.87 -6.60
CA ASP A 190 15.85 -22.02 -5.72
C ASP A 190 15.12 -21.99 -4.37
N GLY A 191 13.86 -21.53 -4.39
CA GLY A 191 13.02 -21.39 -3.19
C GLY A 191 13.35 -20.18 -2.33
N ILE A 192 14.17 -19.25 -2.80
CA ILE A 192 14.48 -17.99 -2.11
C ILE A 192 13.46 -16.93 -2.50
N PHE A 193 12.66 -16.50 -1.52
CA PHE A 193 11.64 -15.47 -1.68
C PHE A 193 12.17 -14.07 -1.32
N PRO A 194 11.45 -13.00 -1.73
CA PRO A 194 11.81 -11.62 -1.39
C PRO A 194 11.91 -11.36 0.12
N TYR A 195 11.09 -12.06 0.92
CA TYR A 195 11.04 -11.91 2.37
C TYR A 195 11.40 -13.22 3.07
N PRO A 196 12.22 -13.20 4.15
CA PRO A 196 12.57 -14.40 4.91
C PRO A 196 11.35 -15.20 5.38
N PHE A 197 10.28 -14.55 5.83
CA PHE A 197 9.06 -15.24 6.27
C PHE A 197 8.36 -16.03 5.15
N LEU A 198 8.60 -15.72 3.88
CA LEU A 198 8.09 -16.53 2.77
C LEU A 198 9.01 -17.73 2.54
N THR A 199 10.32 -17.52 2.55
CA THR A 199 11.33 -18.56 2.32
C THR A 199 11.23 -19.71 3.32
N VAL A 200 11.02 -19.41 4.60
CA VAL A 200 10.99 -20.45 5.66
C VAL A 200 9.68 -21.22 5.75
N ASN A 201 8.65 -20.81 5.02
CA ASN A 201 7.30 -21.36 5.14
C ASN A 201 6.92 -22.16 3.89
N PRO A 202 6.24 -23.32 4.02
CA PRO A 202 5.74 -24.07 2.89
C PRO A 202 4.57 -23.34 2.20
N LEU A 203 4.25 -23.77 0.96
CA LEU A 203 3.22 -23.14 0.13
C LEU A 203 1.87 -22.91 0.85
N PRO A 204 1.28 -23.86 1.61
CA PRO A 204 0.00 -23.60 2.28
C PRO A 204 0.06 -22.43 3.26
N ILE A 205 1.18 -22.25 3.96
CA ILE A 205 1.37 -21.12 4.88
C ILE A 205 1.59 -19.83 4.09
N ARG A 206 2.34 -19.86 2.98
CA ARG A 206 2.50 -18.69 2.10
C ARG A 206 1.17 -18.22 1.50
N VAL A 207 0.32 -19.15 1.07
CA VAL A 207 -1.04 -18.86 0.62
C VAL A 207 -1.84 -18.18 1.74
N ALA A 208 -1.78 -18.69 2.97
CA ALA A 208 -2.42 -18.05 4.11
C ALA A 208 -1.88 -16.63 4.37
N ILE A 209 -0.58 -16.41 4.21
CA ILE A 209 0.04 -15.08 4.31
C ILE A 209 -0.46 -14.13 3.21
N TYR A 210 -0.54 -14.58 1.96
CA TYR A 210 -1.07 -13.77 0.85
C TYR A 210 -2.55 -13.40 1.09
N CYS A 211 -3.36 -14.37 1.52
CA CYS A 211 -4.75 -14.12 1.89
C CYS A 211 -4.86 -13.13 3.06
N GLY A 212 -4.05 -13.31 4.12
CA GLY A 212 -4.01 -12.42 5.28
C GLY A 212 -3.62 -10.99 4.91
N ALA A 213 -2.60 -10.81 4.07
CA ALA A 213 -2.20 -9.51 3.55
C ALA A 213 -3.30 -8.88 2.68
N GLY A 214 -3.98 -9.67 1.83
CA GLY A 214 -5.12 -9.22 1.05
C GLY A 214 -6.29 -8.77 1.93
N THR A 215 -6.61 -9.51 2.99
CA THR A 215 -7.63 -9.12 3.96
C THR A 215 -7.25 -7.82 4.66
N LEU A 216 -6.00 -7.68 5.12
CA LEU A 216 -5.52 -6.43 5.72
C LEU A 216 -5.62 -5.25 4.74
N ALA A 217 -5.34 -5.46 3.46
CA ALA A 217 -5.49 -4.45 2.41
C ALA A 217 -6.93 -3.99 2.24
N TYR A 218 -7.86 -4.94 2.19
CA TYR A 218 -9.27 -4.63 2.10
C TYR A 218 -9.77 -3.88 3.35
N LEU A 219 -9.41 -4.35 4.55
CA LEU A 219 -9.80 -3.71 5.81
C LEU A 219 -9.21 -2.29 5.95
N SER A 220 -7.96 -2.08 5.52
CA SER A 220 -7.33 -0.75 5.52
C SER A 220 -8.07 0.22 4.62
N PHE A 221 -8.47 -0.23 3.43
CA PHE A 221 -9.30 0.56 2.51
C PHE A 221 -10.67 0.89 3.12
N LEU A 222 -11.36 -0.12 3.69
CA LEU A 222 -12.65 0.10 4.35
C LEU A 222 -12.55 1.08 5.52
N PHE A 223 -11.50 0.97 6.33
CA PHE A 223 -11.24 1.86 7.46
C PHE A 223 -11.08 3.31 6.98
N LEU A 224 -10.22 3.55 5.98
CA LEU A 224 -10.02 4.90 5.43
C LEU A 224 -11.33 5.44 4.83
N ASN A 225 -12.08 4.63 4.09
CA ASN A 225 -13.37 5.06 3.55
C ASN A 225 -14.41 5.35 4.65
N ALA A 226 -14.37 4.63 5.78
CA ALA A 226 -15.26 4.85 6.91
C ALA A 226 -15.00 6.20 7.58
N ILE A 227 -13.73 6.54 7.84
CA ILE A 227 -13.35 7.81 8.47
C ILE A 227 -13.35 9.00 7.50
N HIS A 228 -13.45 8.76 6.21
CA HIS A 228 -13.52 9.81 5.20
C HIS A 228 -14.69 10.77 5.48
N PRO A 229 -14.45 12.10 5.55
CA PRO A 229 -15.44 13.08 6.02
C PRO A 229 -16.70 13.17 5.12
N GLY A 230 -16.56 12.77 3.85
CA GLY A 230 -17.60 12.78 2.80
C GLY A 230 -18.78 11.80 2.96
N GLY A 231 -19.24 11.51 4.18
CA GLY A 231 -20.47 10.74 4.42
C GLY A 231 -21.44 11.38 5.42
N LYS A 232 -20.95 12.10 6.44
CA LYS A 232 -21.78 12.75 7.47
C LYS A 232 -21.87 14.27 7.30
N ALA A 233 -20.81 14.90 6.79
CA ALA A 233 -20.74 16.35 6.62
C ALA A 233 -21.54 16.88 5.41
N VAL A 234 -22.01 16.01 4.50
CA VAL A 234 -22.89 16.40 3.39
C VAL A 234 -24.36 16.20 3.74
N MET A 235 -24.72 15.11 4.41
CA MET A 235 -26.11 14.87 4.86
C MET A 235 -26.56 15.87 5.94
N ALA A 236 -25.67 16.22 6.88
CA ALA A 236 -25.92 17.28 7.86
C ALA A 236 -25.99 18.69 7.23
N LYS A 237 -25.46 18.86 6.01
CA LYS A 237 -25.42 20.15 5.29
C LYS A 237 -26.50 20.28 4.21
N VAL A 238 -27.23 19.19 3.93
CA VAL A 238 -28.35 19.12 2.96
C VAL A 238 -29.70 19.01 3.68
N GLY A 239 -29.75 19.05 5.01
CA GLY A 239 -31.01 19.13 5.77
C GLY A 239 -31.93 17.91 5.60
N MET A 240 -31.39 16.77 5.18
CA MET A 240 -32.15 15.53 4.98
C MET A 240 -31.90 14.52 6.11
N MET A 241 -31.94 15.01 7.34
CA MET A 241 -32.22 14.15 8.50
C MET A 241 -33.57 14.63 9.02
N HIS A 242 -34.63 14.12 8.39
CA HIS A 242 -35.97 14.26 8.95
C HIS A 242 -35.99 13.43 10.23
N ASP A 243 -36.14 14.13 11.35
CA ASP A 243 -36.32 13.53 12.67
C ASP A 243 -37.74 12.93 12.68
N ASP A 244 -37.84 11.60 12.53
CA ASP A 244 -39.11 10.84 12.53
C ASP A 244 -39.70 10.68 13.95
N THR A 245 -39.46 11.66 14.83
CA THR A 245 -39.99 11.67 16.20
C THR A 245 -40.99 12.78 16.45
N THR A 246 -41.95 13.02 15.55
CA THR A 246 -43.22 13.72 15.89
C THR A 246 -44.28 13.52 14.80
N SER A 247 -45.13 12.49 14.90
CA SER A 247 -46.54 12.56 14.41
C SER A 247 -47.41 11.38 14.85
N VAL A 248 -47.29 10.93 16.09
CA VAL A 248 -48.30 10.08 16.74
C VAL A 248 -48.97 10.89 17.85
N ASP A 249 -49.73 11.93 17.49
CA ASP A 249 -50.88 12.38 18.30
C ASP A 249 -51.69 13.48 17.57
N ASN A 250 -52.63 13.07 16.70
CA ASN A 250 -53.85 13.85 16.49
C ASN A 250 -54.89 13.03 15.72
N LYS A 251 -55.41 12.00 16.39
CA LYS A 251 -56.70 11.39 16.05
C LYS A 251 -57.54 11.28 17.32
N GLN A 252 -58.07 12.40 17.81
CA GLN A 252 -59.33 12.45 18.56
C GLN A 252 -59.72 13.89 18.90
N LYS A 253 -61.04 14.16 18.83
CA LYS A 253 -61.76 15.45 18.91
C LYS A 253 -61.85 16.12 17.54
N THR A 254 -62.96 15.98 16.81
CA THR A 254 -64.29 16.45 17.21
C THR A 254 -65.42 15.59 16.62
N LYS A 255 -66.37 15.23 17.50
CA LYS A 255 -67.79 15.09 17.17
C LYS A 255 -68.44 16.45 17.34
#